data_AF-A0AAN7W167-F1
#
_entry.id   AF-A0AAN7W167-F1
#
_cell.length_a   1.000
_cell.length_b   1.000
_cell.length_c   1.000
_cell.angle_alpha   90.00
_cell.angle_beta   90.00
_cell.angle_gamma   90.00
#
_symmetry.space_group_name_H-M   'P 1'
#
loop_
_entity.id
_entity.type
_entity.pdbx_description
1 polymer ?
#
loop_
_entity_poly.entity_id
_entity_poly.type
_entity_poly.pdbx_seq_one_letter_code
_entity_poly.pdbx_strand_id
1 'polypeptide(L)'
;MRFFSITAAAILAAASSAQASQYLVRNWCDKDMFLTFANSTTTTTDLVLPAKLAFLSPIAGEGNSVGVANQPGQYWNALGWKAVFGFTSKDGSLWWSLSDLVGDPIAPGTVNVTSSGTRENVCEHATDYMGGVHGCADNGVTLTFNLCSQNACWLSTA
;
A
#
# COMPACT_ATOMS: atom_id res chain seq x y z
N MET A 1 21.70 -13.87 63.62
CA MET A 1 21.32 -14.32 62.26
C MET A 1 20.68 -13.12 61.56
N ARG A 2 21.34 -12.54 60.54
CA ARG A 2 20.80 -11.39 59.78
C ARG A 2 20.25 -11.92 58.46
N PHE A 3 18.94 -11.76 58.28
CA PHE A 3 18.24 -12.09 57.04
C PHE A 3 18.44 -10.95 56.05
N PHE A 4 19.09 -11.23 54.92
CA PHE A 4 19.10 -10.35 53.76
C PHE A 4 17.89 -10.70 52.89
N SER A 5 16.87 -9.84 52.91
CA SER A 5 15.74 -9.93 51.99
C SER A 5 16.16 -9.34 50.65
N ILE A 6 16.22 -10.18 49.62
CA ILE A 6 16.50 -9.77 48.23
C ILE A 6 15.16 -9.39 47.59
N THR A 7 14.91 -8.10 47.40
CA THR A 7 13.73 -7.59 46.68
C THR A 7 13.96 -7.80 45.18
N ALA A 8 13.30 -8.80 44.59
CA ALA A 8 13.32 -9.01 43.15
C ALA A 8 12.47 -7.94 42.45
N ALA A 9 13.13 -6.99 41.77
CA ALA A 9 12.46 -6.05 40.88
C ALA A 9 12.12 -6.78 39.56
N ALA A 10 10.84 -7.06 39.34
CA ALA A 10 10.36 -7.59 38.07
C ALA A 10 10.36 -6.46 37.02
N ILE A 11 11.26 -6.55 36.05
CA ILE A 11 11.26 -5.67 34.88
C ILE A 11 10.14 -6.14 33.96
N LEU A 12 9.05 -5.38 33.87
CA LEU A 12 8.05 -5.56 32.81
C LEU A 12 8.71 -5.12 31.49
N ALA A 13 9.19 -6.07 30.71
CA ALA A 13 9.55 -5.82 29.33
C ALA A 13 8.25 -5.53 28.55
N ALA A 14 8.04 -4.28 28.16
CA ALA A 14 6.99 -3.92 27.22
C ALA A 14 7.34 -4.51 25.85
N ALA A 15 6.69 -5.60 25.48
CA ALA A 15 6.77 -6.15 24.14
C ALA A 15 6.11 -5.15 23.17
N SER A 16 6.91 -4.39 22.44
CA SER A 16 6.45 -3.62 21.29
C SER A 16 6.12 -4.60 20.17
N SER A 17 4.85 -4.95 20.00
CA SER A 17 4.40 -5.66 18.80
C SER A 17 4.59 -4.72 17.60
N ALA A 18 5.59 -4.99 16.76
CA ALA A 18 5.72 -4.33 15.47
C ALA A 18 4.49 -4.68 14.64
N GLN A 19 3.62 -3.69 14.39
CA GLN A 19 2.51 -3.87 13.47
C GLN A 19 3.09 -3.93 12.05
N ALA A 20 2.71 -4.96 11.29
CA ALA A 20 3.12 -5.05 9.89
C ALA A 20 2.52 -3.88 9.10
N SER A 21 3.31 -3.28 8.22
CA SER A 21 2.78 -2.32 7.24
C SER A 21 1.73 -2.99 6.35
N GLN A 22 0.83 -2.19 5.81
CA GLN A 22 -0.33 -2.64 5.03
C GLN A 22 -0.49 -1.78 3.79
N TYR A 23 -1.16 -2.32 2.79
CA TYR A 23 -1.63 -1.55 1.65
C TYR A 23 -3.15 -1.65 1.53
N LEU A 24 -3.73 -0.54 1.11
CA LEU A 24 -5.17 -0.36 0.95
C LEU A 24 -5.43 0.16 -0.47
N VAL A 25 -6.12 -0.62 -1.30
CA VAL A 25 -6.61 -0.15 -2.60
C VAL A 25 -8.05 0.27 -2.43
N ARG A 26 -8.37 1.55 -2.63
CA ARG A 26 -9.73 2.08 -2.55
C ARG A 26 -10.26 2.38 -3.93
N ASN A 27 -11.40 1.79 -4.27
CA ASN A 27 -12.09 2.07 -5.52
C ASN A 27 -13.16 3.16 -5.31
N TRP A 28 -12.83 4.41 -5.59
CA TRP A 28 -13.82 5.49 -5.62
C TRP A 28 -14.53 5.61 -6.98
N CYS A 29 -14.23 4.75 -7.94
CA CYS A 29 -14.90 4.75 -9.24
C CYS A 29 -16.36 4.30 -9.10
N ASP A 30 -17.21 4.64 -10.07
CA ASP A 30 -18.60 4.18 -10.18
C ASP A 30 -18.71 2.81 -10.87
N LYS A 31 -17.57 2.15 -11.09
CA LYS A 31 -17.44 0.86 -11.75
C LYS A 31 -16.50 -0.04 -10.95
N ASP A 32 -16.66 -1.34 -11.15
CA ASP A 32 -15.75 -2.33 -10.59
C ASP A 32 -14.37 -2.22 -11.25
N MET A 33 -13.34 -2.48 -10.46
CA MET A 33 -11.95 -2.53 -10.89
C MET A 33 -11.40 -3.94 -10.68
N PHE A 34 -10.41 -4.32 -11.47
CA PHE A 34 -9.85 -5.67 -11.45
C PHE A 34 -8.43 -5.62 -10.91
N LEU A 35 -8.20 -6.29 -9.80
CA LEU A 35 -6.91 -6.37 -9.13
C LEU A 35 -6.16 -7.63 -9.57
N THR A 36 -4.88 -7.47 -9.87
CA THR A 36 -3.95 -8.59 -10.05
C THR A 36 -2.86 -8.49 -9.00
N PHE A 37 -2.65 -9.55 -8.23
CA PHE A 37 -1.58 -9.60 -7.23
C PHE A 37 -0.46 -10.46 -7.79
N ALA A 38 0.75 -9.92 -7.80
CA ALA A 38 1.93 -10.65 -8.23
C ALA A 38 3.06 -10.47 -7.21
N ASN A 39 3.64 -11.58 -6.79
CA ASN A 39 4.86 -11.65 -6.00
C ASN A 39 5.71 -12.84 -6.45
N SER A 40 6.78 -13.14 -5.71
CA SER A 40 7.73 -14.21 -6.06
C SER A 40 7.15 -15.64 -6.01
N THR A 41 6.01 -15.85 -5.34
CA THR A 41 5.43 -17.18 -5.09
C THR A 41 4.06 -17.39 -5.71
N THR A 42 3.27 -16.33 -5.87
CA THR A 42 1.86 -16.42 -6.24
C THR A 42 1.49 -15.32 -7.22
N THR A 43 0.64 -15.67 -8.17
CA THR A 43 -0.06 -14.72 -9.02
C THR A 43 -1.56 -14.99 -8.93
N THR A 44 -2.33 -13.98 -8.54
CA THR A 44 -3.80 -14.00 -8.53
C THR A 44 -4.29 -12.95 -9.50
N THR A 45 -5.14 -13.33 -10.44
CA THR A 45 -5.62 -12.44 -11.51
C THR A 45 -7.09 -12.11 -11.37
N ASP A 46 -7.46 -10.91 -11.83
CA ASP A 46 -8.85 -10.46 -11.98
C ASP A 46 -9.70 -10.57 -10.70
N LEU A 47 -9.12 -10.33 -9.53
CA LEU A 47 -9.91 -10.15 -8.31
C LEU A 47 -10.77 -8.89 -8.47
N VAL A 48 -12.08 -9.06 -8.41
CA VAL A 48 -13.02 -7.93 -8.49
C VAL A 48 -12.91 -7.09 -7.22
N LEU A 49 -12.61 -5.80 -7.38
CA LEU A 49 -12.78 -4.76 -6.38
C LEU A 49 -14.02 -3.94 -6.73
N PRO A 50 -15.17 -4.20 -6.09
CA PRO A 50 -16.42 -3.53 -6.45
C PRO A 50 -16.33 -2.01 -6.29
N ALA A 51 -17.17 -1.30 -7.04
CA ALA A 51 -17.33 0.14 -6.91
C ALA A 51 -17.55 0.56 -5.44
N LYS A 52 -16.88 1.63 -5.01
CA LYS A 52 -16.97 2.22 -3.66
C LYS A 52 -16.49 1.32 -2.51
N LEU A 53 -15.82 0.20 -2.82
CA LEU A 53 -15.21 -0.67 -1.82
C LEU A 53 -13.69 -0.52 -1.78
N ALA A 54 -13.08 -1.20 -0.80
CA ALA A 54 -11.64 -1.21 -0.62
C ALA A 54 -11.12 -2.62 -0.32
N PHE A 55 -9.88 -2.87 -0.74
CA PHE A 55 -9.13 -4.08 -0.44
C PHE A 55 -7.94 -3.74 0.46
N LEU A 56 -7.83 -4.40 1.61
CA LEU A 56 -6.76 -4.22 2.59
C LEU A 56 -5.97 -5.51 2.73
N SER A 57 -4.64 -5.42 2.74
CA SER A 57 -3.76 -6.57 2.93
C SER A 57 -2.42 -6.15 3.55
N PRO A 58 -1.77 -7.03 4.34
CA PRO A 58 -0.43 -6.76 4.84
C PRO A 58 0.61 -6.68 3.71
N ILE A 59 1.63 -5.86 3.94
CA ILE A 59 2.87 -5.82 3.16
C ILE A 59 3.86 -6.78 3.84
N ALA A 60 4.36 -7.76 3.09
CA ALA A 60 5.36 -8.70 3.59
C ALA A 60 6.33 -9.09 2.48
N GLY A 61 7.63 -9.00 2.78
CA GLY A 61 8.69 -9.40 1.86
C GLY A 61 8.87 -8.48 0.66
N GLU A 62 9.54 -9.01 -0.36
CA GLU A 62 10.10 -8.25 -1.47
C GLU A 62 9.42 -8.57 -2.80
N GLY A 63 9.43 -7.59 -3.72
CA GLY A 63 8.98 -7.79 -5.10
C GLY A 63 7.47 -7.99 -5.24
N ASN A 64 6.67 -7.37 -4.38
CA ASN A 64 5.22 -7.45 -4.43
C ASN A 64 4.64 -6.35 -5.32
N SER A 65 3.53 -6.65 -5.97
CA SER A 65 2.79 -5.66 -6.75
C SER A 65 1.28 -5.92 -6.77
N VAL A 66 0.53 -4.84 -6.91
CA VAL A 66 -0.90 -4.84 -7.21
C VAL A 66 -1.10 -4.13 -8.54
N GLY A 67 -1.48 -4.91 -9.53
CA GLY A 67 -2.01 -4.46 -10.80
C GLY A 67 -3.45 -4.00 -10.67
N VAL A 68 -3.81 -2.92 -11.35
CA VAL A 68 -5.18 -2.44 -11.50
C VAL A 68 -5.52 -2.33 -12.97
N ALA A 69 -6.64 -2.91 -13.38
CA ALA A 69 -7.22 -2.75 -14.70
C ALA A 69 -8.72 -2.43 -14.60
N ASN A 70 -9.29 -1.85 -15.66
CA ASN A 70 -10.71 -1.48 -15.71
C ASN A 70 -11.59 -2.53 -16.42
N GLN A 71 -10.99 -3.63 -16.87
CA GLN A 71 -11.63 -4.76 -17.52
C GLN A 71 -10.87 -6.05 -17.13
N PRO A 72 -11.55 -7.20 -17.06
CA PRO A 72 -10.91 -8.47 -16.77
C PRO A 72 -9.91 -8.83 -17.89
N GLY A 73 -8.79 -9.46 -17.52
CA GLY A 73 -7.76 -9.94 -18.45
C GLY A 73 -6.87 -8.85 -19.06
N GLN A 74 -7.13 -7.56 -18.80
CA GLN A 74 -6.31 -6.49 -19.37
C GLN A 74 -4.91 -6.37 -18.75
N TYR A 75 -4.73 -6.81 -17.50
CA TYR A 75 -3.43 -6.69 -16.84
C TYR A 75 -2.31 -7.43 -17.59
N TRP A 76 -2.58 -8.64 -18.09
CA TRP A 76 -1.61 -9.41 -18.87
C TRP A 76 -1.66 -9.13 -20.37
N ASN A 77 -2.62 -8.34 -20.84
CA ASN A 77 -2.70 -7.94 -22.23
C ASN A 77 -1.61 -6.90 -22.53
N ALA A 78 -0.83 -7.15 -23.58
CA ALA A 78 0.23 -6.24 -24.05
C ALA A 78 -0.29 -4.85 -24.44
N LEU A 79 -1.56 -4.75 -24.85
CA LEU A 79 -2.25 -3.51 -25.22
C LEU A 79 -3.25 -3.03 -24.15
N GLY A 80 -3.44 -3.80 -23.07
CA GLY A 80 -4.38 -3.46 -22.00
C GLY A 80 -3.85 -2.35 -21.10
N TRP A 81 -4.73 -1.39 -20.78
CA TRP A 81 -4.43 -0.31 -19.85
C TRP A 81 -4.32 -0.89 -18.44
N LYS A 82 -3.23 -0.55 -17.75
CA LYS A 82 -2.97 -1.06 -16.41
C LYS A 82 -2.10 -0.12 -15.62
N ALA A 83 -2.42 -0.03 -14.33
CA ALA A 83 -1.58 0.59 -13.33
C ALA A 83 -0.92 -0.50 -12.49
N VAL A 84 0.31 -0.27 -12.04
CA VAL A 84 1.09 -1.15 -11.19
C VAL A 84 1.54 -0.38 -9.96
N PHE A 85 1.01 -0.79 -8.82
CA PHE A 85 1.44 -0.34 -7.51
C PHE A 85 2.39 -1.39 -6.91
N GLY A 86 3.68 -1.11 -6.95
CA GLY A 86 4.74 -1.98 -6.45
C GLY A 86 5.11 -1.62 -5.02
N PHE A 87 5.45 -2.61 -4.20
CA PHE A 87 5.95 -2.39 -2.85
C PHE A 87 6.86 -3.51 -2.37
N THR A 88 7.75 -3.17 -1.44
CA THR A 88 8.70 -4.09 -0.83
C THR A 88 8.94 -3.68 0.62
N SER A 89 8.87 -4.65 1.53
CA SER A 89 9.31 -4.51 2.91
C SER A 89 10.51 -5.45 3.13
N LYS A 90 11.64 -4.87 3.53
CA LYS A 90 12.87 -5.59 3.82
C LYS A 90 13.72 -4.82 4.81
N ASP A 91 14.35 -5.52 5.76
CA ASP A 91 15.35 -4.96 6.68
C ASP A 91 14.85 -3.69 7.40
N GLY A 92 13.58 -3.69 7.83
CA GLY A 92 12.95 -2.56 8.53
C GLY A 92 12.66 -1.34 7.67
N SER A 93 12.72 -1.48 6.35
CA SER A 93 12.44 -0.43 5.37
C SER A 93 11.31 -0.84 4.44
N LEU A 94 10.49 0.14 4.07
CA LEU A 94 9.38 0.01 3.15
C LEU A 94 9.64 0.89 1.94
N TRP A 95 9.54 0.31 0.75
CA TRP A 95 9.59 1.02 -0.53
C TRP A 95 8.33 0.78 -1.32
N TRP A 96 7.94 1.77 -2.11
CA TRP A 96 6.82 1.64 -3.03
C TRP A 96 6.98 2.50 -4.27
N SER A 97 6.25 2.15 -5.32
CA SER A 97 6.20 2.91 -6.57
C SER A 97 4.81 2.75 -7.19
N LEU A 98 4.38 3.78 -7.90
CA LEU A 98 3.18 3.72 -8.74
C LEU A 98 3.59 3.99 -10.18
N SER A 99 3.09 3.19 -11.12
CA SER A 99 3.35 3.33 -12.55
C SER A 99 2.14 2.92 -13.37
N ASP A 100 2.01 3.42 -14.59
CA ASP A 100 1.08 2.93 -15.60
C ASP A 100 1.85 2.30 -16.76
N LEU A 101 1.21 1.35 -17.41
CA LEU A 101 1.74 0.68 -18.59
C LEU A 101 0.65 0.72 -19.65
N VAL A 102 1.03 1.20 -20.84
CA VAL A 102 0.19 1.23 -22.06
C VAL A 102 -0.97 2.24 -22.01
N GLY A 103 -1.34 2.73 -20.83
CA GLY A 103 -2.31 3.78 -20.62
C GLY A 103 -2.94 3.70 -19.22
N ASP A 104 -3.69 4.75 -18.86
CA ASP A 104 -4.32 4.88 -17.55
C ASP A 104 -5.69 4.16 -17.50
N PRO A 105 -5.84 3.08 -16.71
CA PRO A 105 -7.13 2.40 -16.58
C PRO A 105 -8.18 3.22 -15.83
N ILE A 106 -7.77 4.25 -15.09
CA ILE A 106 -8.59 5.08 -14.19
C ILE A 106 -9.17 6.29 -14.92
N ALA A 107 -8.59 6.69 -16.06
CA ALA A 107 -9.03 7.84 -16.85
C ALA A 107 -10.54 7.81 -17.17
N PRO A 108 -11.24 8.97 -17.09
CA PRO A 108 -10.73 10.31 -16.77
C PRO A 108 -10.62 10.62 -15.26
N GLY A 109 -10.79 9.63 -14.38
CA GLY A 109 -10.62 9.82 -12.93
C GLY A 109 -9.16 10.11 -12.56
N THR A 110 -8.94 10.58 -11.33
CA THR A 110 -7.57 10.81 -10.83
C THR A 110 -7.10 9.70 -9.90
N VAL A 111 -5.78 9.61 -9.78
CA VAL A 111 -5.10 8.63 -8.95
C VAL A 111 -4.30 9.33 -7.86
N ASN A 112 -4.22 8.73 -6.68
CA ASN A 112 -3.17 9.09 -5.74
C ASN A 112 -2.76 7.90 -4.85
N VAL A 113 -1.55 7.99 -4.31
CA VAL A 113 -1.08 7.16 -3.21
C VAL A 113 -0.80 8.08 -2.04
N THR A 114 -1.38 7.77 -0.88
CA THR A 114 -1.04 8.44 0.39
C THR A 114 -0.41 7.43 1.35
N SER A 115 0.33 7.91 2.33
CA SER A 115 0.92 7.08 3.37
C SER A 115 0.52 7.60 4.74
N SER A 116 0.11 6.72 5.65
CA SER A 116 -0.21 7.07 7.04
C SER A 116 0.42 6.09 8.02
N GLY A 117 0.75 6.57 9.21
CA GLY A 117 1.39 5.79 10.27
C GLY A 117 1.32 6.55 11.59
N THR A 118 2.46 6.82 12.22
CA THR A 118 2.53 7.71 13.39
C THR A 118 2.14 9.16 13.07
N ARG A 119 2.15 9.54 11.79
CA ARG A 119 1.66 10.80 11.22
C ARG A 119 1.21 10.56 9.77
N GLU A 120 0.64 11.57 9.13
CA GLU A 120 0.37 11.56 7.69
C GLU A 120 1.66 11.73 6.88
N ASN A 121 1.65 11.23 5.64
CA ASN A 121 2.73 11.33 4.65
C ASN A 121 4.08 10.78 5.14
N VAL A 122 4.06 9.68 5.91
CA VAL A 122 5.29 9.06 6.49
C VAL A 122 6.22 8.45 5.45
N CYS A 123 5.68 8.04 4.31
CA CYS A 123 6.39 7.39 3.21
C CYS A 123 6.12 8.11 1.90
N GLU A 124 5.97 9.44 1.97
CA GLU A 124 5.64 10.28 0.83
C GLU A 124 4.28 9.94 0.20
N HIS A 125 3.95 10.64 -0.89
CA HIS A 125 2.70 10.49 -1.63
C HIS A 125 2.98 10.69 -3.12
N ALA A 126 2.07 10.22 -3.95
CA ALA A 126 2.08 10.46 -5.39
C ALA A 126 0.66 10.83 -5.84
N THR A 127 0.56 11.75 -6.79
CA THR A 127 -0.72 12.15 -7.43
C THR A 127 -0.77 11.77 -8.90
N ASP A 128 0.25 11.06 -9.38
CA ASP A 128 0.37 10.55 -10.74
C ASP A 128 1.17 9.23 -10.74
N TYR A 129 1.34 8.64 -11.92
CA TYR A 129 2.06 7.39 -12.14
C TYR A 129 3.58 7.55 -12.33
N MET A 130 4.15 8.76 -12.18
CA MET A 130 5.55 9.02 -12.57
C MET A 130 6.43 9.54 -11.42
N GLY A 131 6.04 9.26 -10.17
CA GLY A 131 6.76 9.73 -8.97
C GLY A 131 8.10 9.04 -8.65
N GLY A 132 8.45 7.96 -9.34
CA GLY A 132 9.66 7.17 -9.03
C GLY A 132 9.44 6.18 -7.87
N VAL A 133 10.51 5.85 -7.15
CA VAL A 133 10.47 4.95 -5.99
C VAL A 133 10.54 5.79 -4.72
N HIS A 134 9.57 5.60 -3.84
CA HIS A 134 9.48 6.23 -2.53
C HIS A 134 9.89 5.24 -1.44
N GLY A 135 10.37 5.74 -0.30
CA GLY A 135 10.80 4.86 0.78
C GLY A 135 10.80 5.51 2.16
N CYS A 136 10.70 4.66 3.19
CA CYS A 136 10.63 5.05 4.59
C CYS A 136 10.97 3.87 5.52
N ALA A 137 11.00 4.12 6.82
CA ALA A 137 11.08 3.03 7.80
C ALA A 137 9.75 2.26 7.89
N ASP A 138 9.83 0.94 7.90
CA ASP A 138 8.68 0.04 8.05
C ASP A 138 8.27 -0.07 9.53
N ASN A 139 7.39 0.84 9.95
CA ASN A 139 6.90 0.94 11.33
C ASN A 139 5.36 0.89 11.39
N GLY A 140 4.74 -0.03 10.65
CA GLY A 140 3.27 -0.18 10.62
C GLY A 140 2.59 0.91 9.78
N VAL A 141 3.14 1.20 8.62
CA VAL A 141 2.63 2.18 7.65
C VAL A 141 1.46 1.59 6.89
N THR A 142 0.44 2.39 6.62
CA THR A 142 -0.61 2.09 5.63
C THR A 142 -0.37 2.91 4.36
N LEU A 143 -0.08 2.24 3.25
CA LEU A 143 -0.06 2.84 1.93
C LEU A 143 -1.45 2.75 1.31
N THR A 144 -2.08 3.87 0.98
CA THR A 144 -3.43 3.90 0.40
C THR A 144 -3.36 4.31 -1.07
N PHE A 145 -3.64 3.38 -1.97
CA PHE A 145 -3.79 3.60 -3.41
C PHE A 145 -5.27 3.91 -3.73
N ASN A 146 -5.58 5.18 -3.99
CA ASN A 146 -6.93 5.63 -4.29
C ASN A 146 -7.17 5.70 -5.81
N LEU A 147 -8.15 4.94 -6.28
CA LEU A 147 -8.62 4.93 -7.66
C LEU A 147 -9.80 5.89 -7.80
N CYS A 148 -9.83 6.70 -8.85
CA CYS A 148 -10.86 7.72 -9.09
C CYS A 148 -11.07 8.68 -7.91
N SER A 149 -10.00 9.03 -7.21
CA SER A 149 -10.05 10.00 -6.12
C SER A 149 -10.51 11.36 -6.64
N GLN A 150 -11.44 12.03 -5.96
CA GLN A 150 -11.71 13.46 -6.20
C GLN A 150 -10.79 14.36 -5.35
N ASN A 151 -9.93 13.76 -4.54
CA ASN A 151 -9.20 14.39 -3.44
C ASN A 151 -7.70 14.52 -3.72
N ALA A 152 -7.31 15.02 -4.90
CA ALA A 152 -5.93 15.44 -5.14
C ALA A 152 -5.55 16.75 -4.41
N CYS A 153 -6.49 17.39 -3.69
CA CYS A 153 -6.36 18.78 -3.22
C CYS A 153 -6.26 18.99 -1.70
N TRP A 154 -6.03 17.96 -0.87
CA TRP A 154 -6.07 18.10 0.60
C TRP A 154 -4.71 18.11 1.32
N LEU A 155 -3.58 18.09 0.60
CA LEU A 155 -2.25 18.16 1.23
C LEU A 155 -1.70 19.60 1.39
N SER A 156 -2.52 20.63 1.19
CA SER A 156 -2.13 22.04 1.41
C SER A 156 -2.98 22.71 2.49
N THR A 157 -2.96 22.19 3.72
CA THR A 157 -3.17 23.02 4.93
C THR A 157 -2.63 22.29 6.15
N ALA A 158 -1.38 22.58 6.50
CA ALA A 158 -0.87 22.55 7.87
C ALA A 158 0.06 23.75 8.04
#